data_AF-A0A6G3XUR6-F1
#
_entry.id   AF-A0A6G3XUR6-F1
#
_cell.length_a   1.000
_cell.length_b   1.000
_cell.length_c   1.000
_cell.angle_alpha   90.00
_cell.angle_beta   90.00
_cell.angle_gamma   90.00
#
_symmetry.space_group_name_H-M   'P 1'
#
loop_
_entity.id
_entity.type
_entity.pdbx_description
1 polymer ?
#
loop_
_entity_poly.entity_id
_entity_poly.type
_entity_poly.pdbx_seq_one_letter_code
_entity_poly.pdbx_strand_id
1 'polypeptide(L)'
;LEVKEFTDYVLPNTATQSGQVDANFFQHKPYLDDFNAKQKTTIVPVVDVHLEPLGLYSKTVKDLKDIKAGQTIAVPNDTTNGG
;
A
#
# COMPACT_ATOMS: atom_id res chain seq x y z
N LEU A 1 -16.73 -0.31 -17.95
CA LEU A 1 -15.89 -0.18 -16.75
C LEU A 1 -16.38 1.05 -16.01
N GLU A 2 -16.76 0.90 -14.75
CA GLU A 2 -17.04 2.01 -13.86
C GLU A 2 -15.89 2.08 -12.85
N VAL A 3 -15.25 3.24 -12.72
CA VAL A 3 -14.11 3.43 -11.82
C VAL A 3 -14.59 4.17 -10.59
N LYS A 4 -14.40 3.56 -9.43
CA LYS A 4 -14.68 4.17 -8.13
C LYS A 4 -13.36 4.44 -7.41
N GLU A 5 -13.11 5.70 -7.11
CA GLU A 5 -11.91 6.13 -6.40
C GLU A 5 -12.09 6.04 -4.89
N PHE A 6 -11.02 5.63 -4.21
CA PHE A 6 -10.94 5.56 -2.75
C PHE A 6 -9.68 6.31 -2.30
N THR A 7 -9.72 6.91 -1.12
CA THR A 7 -8.62 7.70 -0.57
C THR A 7 -7.86 7.00 0.56
N ASP A 8 -8.17 5.73 0.84
CA ASP A 8 -7.50 4.89 1.84
C ASP A 8 -7.33 3.44 1.35
N TYR A 9 -6.58 2.65 2.11
CA TYR A 9 -6.17 1.28 1.75
C TYR A 9 -7.09 0.18 2.31
N VAL A 10 -8.04 0.51 3.19
CA VAL A 10 -8.94 -0.47 3.84
C VAL A 10 -10.22 -0.65 3.04
N LEU A 11 -10.80 0.45 2.56
CA LEU A 11 -12.07 0.44 1.85
C LEU A 11 -12.05 -0.38 0.54
N PRO A 12 -11.01 -0.32 -0.32
CA PRO A 12 -11.02 -1.08 -1.58
C PRO A 12 -11.17 -2.59 -1.36
N ASN A 13 -10.47 -3.16 -0.37
CA ASN A 13 -10.58 -4.58 -0.04
C ASN A 13 -11.94 -4.93 0.56
N THR A 14 -12.43 -4.13 1.52
CA THR A 14 -13.76 -4.37 2.12
C THR A 14 -14.88 -4.29 1.09
N ALA A 15 -14.81 -3.34 0.15
CA ALA A 15 -15.76 -3.20 -0.95
C ALA A 15 -15.71 -4.40 -1.90
N THR A 16 -14.52 -4.93 -2.19
CA THR A 16 -14.35 -6.13 -3.05
C THR A 16 -14.90 -7.38 -2.37
N GLN A 17 -14.53 -7.60 -1.09
CA GLN A 17 -15.01 -8.74 -0.31
C GLN A 17 -16.54 -8.77 -0.17
N SER A 18 -17.17 -7.60 -0.04
CA SER A 18 -18.62 -7.47 0.09
C SER A 18 -19.38 -7.46 -1.24
N GLY A 19 -18.68 -7.51 -2.38
CA GLY A 19 -19.28 -7.47 -3.72
C GLY A 19 -19.82 -6.10 -4.12
N GLN A 20 -19.43 -5.01 -3.44
CA GLN A 20 -19.77 -3.65 -3.87
C GLN A 20 -18.97 -3.22 -5.11
N VAL A 21 -17.79 -3.81 -5.31
CA VAL A 21 -17.00 -3.71 -6.54
C VAL A 21 -16.52 -5.11 -6.92
N ASP A 22 -16.44 -5.38 -8.22
CA ASP A 22 -16.02 -6.70 -8.72
C ASP A 22 -14.51 -6.95 -8.56
N ALA A 23 -13.72 -5.87 -8.56
CA ALA A 23 -12.27 -5.90 -8.42
C ALA A 23 -11.75 -4.58 -7.83
N ASN A 24 -10.53 -4.62 -7.29
CA ASN A 24 -9.76 -3.42 -6.94
C ASN A 24 -8.35 -3.50 -7.53
N PHE A 25 -7.70 -2.33 -7.65
CA PHE A 25 -6.35 -2.20 -8.17
C PHE A 25 -5.62 -1.06 -7.44
N PHE A 26 -4.83 -1.40 -6.41
CA PHE A 26 -4.08 -0.41 -5.62
C PHE A 26 -2.93 -1.00 -4.78
N GLN A 27 -2.92 -2.31 -4.55
CA GLN A 27 -2.07 -2.97 -3.55
C GLN A 27 -1.10 -3.98 -4.17
N HIS A 28 -0.02 -4.27 -3.45
CA HIS A 28 0.90 -5.36 -3.74
C HIS A 28 0.61 -6.60 -2.90
N LYS A 29 1.15 -7.76 -3.30
CA LYS A 29 0.88 -9.05 -2.66
C LYS A 29 1.09 -9.10 -1.13
N PRO A 30 2.19 -8.56 -0.55
CA PRO A 30 2.39 -8.61 0.90
C PRO A 30 1.25 -7.96 1.70
N TYR A 31 0.79 -6.78 1.25
CA TYR A 31 -0.35 -6.08 1.85
C TYR A 31 -1.63 -6.91 1.80
N LEU A 32 -1.93 -7.52 0.64
CA LEU A 32 -3.11 -8.38 0.49
C LEU A 32 -3.07 -9.60 1.42
N ASP A 33 -1.91 -10.24 1.54
CA ASP A 33 -1.71 -11.40 2.43
C ASP A 33 -1.95 -11.00 3.90
N ASP A 34 -1.37 -9.88 4.35
CA ASP A 34 -1.56 -9.35 5.71
C ASP A 34 -3.02 -8.94 5.98
N PHE A 35 -3.66 -8.26 5.02
CA PHE A 35 -5.06 -7.86 5.10
C PHE A 35 -5.97 -9.09 5.25
N ASN A 36 -5.80 -10.12 4.41
CA ASN A 36 -6.55 -11.37 4.51
C ASN A 36 -6.34 -12.06 5.85
N ALA A 37 -5.09 -12.11 6.34
CA ALA A 37 -4.77 -12.74 7.63
C ALA A 37 -5.46 -12.03 8.81
N LYS A 38 -5.48 -10.69 8.81
CA LYS A 38 -6.07 -9.84 9.86
C LYS A 38 -7.59 -9.77 9.79
N GLN A 39 -8.14 -9.54 8.60
CA GLN A 39 -9.57 -9.28 8.38
C GLN A 39 -10.39 -10.55 8.03
N LYS A 40 -9.73 -11.70 7.89
CA LYS A 40 -10.35 -12.99 7.52
C LYS A 40 -11.11 -12.94 6.19
N THR A 41 -10.56 -12.18 5.24
CA THR A 41 -11.06 -12.07 3.87
C THR A 41 -10.41 -13.11 2.95
N THR A 42 -10.99 -13.30 1.76
CA THR A 42 -10.63 -14.35 0.80
C THR A 42 -10.26 -13.80 -0.57
N ILE A 43 -9.84 -12.53 -0.62
CA ILE A 43 -9.51 -11.84 -1.88
C ILE A 43 -8.22 -12.45 -2.44
N VAL A 44 -8.20 -12.73 -3.74
CA VAL A 44 -7.06 -13.34 -4.43
C VAL A 44 -6.50 -12.40 -5.51
N PRO A 45 -5.17 -12.38 -5.73
CA PRO A 45 -4.60 -11.69 -6.87
C PRO A 45 -4.96 -12.43 -8.17
N VAL A 46 -5.16 -11.69 -9.25
CA VAL A 46 -5.45 -12.24 -10.59
C VAL A 46 -4.22 -12.15 -11.49
N VAL A 47 -3.55 -11.00 -11.49
CA VAL A 47 -2.36 -10.74 -12.32
C VAL A 47 -1.54 -9.60 -11.70
N ASP A 48 -0.22 -9.65 -11.89
CA ASP A 48 0.66 -8.52 -11.59
C ASP A 48 0.58 -7.48 -12.71
N VAL A 49 0.33 -6.22 -12.38
CA VAL A 49 0.14 -5.15 -13.38
C VAL A 49 1.43 -4.34 -13.57
N HIS A 50 1.97 -3.78 -12.50
CA HIS A 50 3.21 -3.00 -12.52
C HIS A 50 3.89 -3.01 -11.14
N LEU A 51 5.11 -2.49 -11.11
CA LEU A 51 5.89 -2.29 -9.88
C LEU A 51 6.11 -0.79 -9.65
N GLU A 52 5.79 -0.32 -8.45
CA GLU A 52 6.10 1.04 -7.99
C GLU A 52 7.28 1.00 -7.02
N PRO A 53 8.49 1.47 -7.41
CA PRO A 53 9.62 1.48 -6.50
C PRO A 53 9.40 2.44 -5.33
N LEU A 54 9.59 1.96 -4.10
CA LEU A 54 9.58 2.81 -2.92
C LEU A 54 10.75 3.80 -2.95
N GLY A 55 10.45 5.07 -2.72
CA GLY A 55 11.43 6.15 -2.76
C GLY A 55 11.59 6.86 -1.41
N LEU A 56 12.82 7.30 -1.12
CA LEU A 56 13.09 8.25 -0.04
C LEU A 56 13.10 9.67 -0.62
N TYR A 57 12.33 10.57 -0.01
CA TYR A 57 12.21 11.95 -0.44
C TYR A 57 12.58 12.91 0.69
N SER A 58 13.13 14.06 0.34
CA SER A 58 13.40 15.14 1.30
C SER A 58 13.14 16.49 0.66
N LYS A 59 12.66 17.44 1.49
CA LYS A 59 12.50 18.84 1.09
C LYS A 59 13.81 19.64 1.25
N THR A 60 14.75 19.16 2.04
CA THR A 60 15.94 19.92 2.46
C THR A 60 17.27 19.21 2.21
N VAL A 61 17.28 17.89 2.17
CA VAL A 61 18.46 17.05 1.93
C VAL A 61 18.47 16.63 0.47
N LYS A 62 19.63 16.74 -0.20
CA LYS A 62 19.76 16.42 -1.63
C LYS A 62 20.42 15.07 -1.90
N ASP A 63 21.34 14.65 -1.03
CA ASP A 63 22.04 13.38 -1.14
C ASP A 63 21.93 12.57 0.16
N LEU A 64 21.94 11.23 0.06
CA LEU A 64 21.89 10.34 1.23
C LEU A 64 23.04 10.59 2.22
N LYS A 65 24.23 10.95 1.71
CA LYS A 65 25.43 11.25 2.52
C LYS A 65 25.26 12.49 3.42
N ASP A 66 24.29 13.34 3.11
CA ASP A 66 24.02 14.57 3.85
C ASP A 66 23.07 14.34 5.03
N ILE A 67 22.54 13.12 5.18
CA ILE A 67 21.74 12.72 6.34
C ILE A 67 22.65 12.62 7.57
N LYS A 68 22.29 13.36 8.63
CA LYS A 68 23.07 13.45 9.86
C LYS A 68 22.40 12.69 11.01
N ALA A 69 23.21 12.26 11.97
CA ALA A 69 22.72 11.67 13.20
C ALA A 69 21.72 12.61 13.90
N GLY A 70 20.62 12.03 14.41
CA GLY A 70 19.54 12.77 15.07
C GLY A 70 18.45 13.31 14.14
N GLN A 71 18.56 13.13 12.83
CA GLN A 71 17.46 13.46 11.90
C GLN A 71 16.35 12.41 11.95
N THR A 72 15.12 12.85 11.70
CA THR A 72 13.92 12.01 11.67
C THR A 72 13.59 11.57 10.25
N ILE A 73 13.32 10.28 10.08
CA ILE A 73 12.79 9.69 8.84
C ILE A 73 11.38 9.19 9.12
N ALA A 74 10.40 9.70 8.37
CA ALA A 74 9.05 9.18 8.42
C ALA A 74 8.94 7.95 7.52
N VAL A 75 8.29 6.90 8.01
CA VAL A 75 7.98 5.67 7.27
C VAL A 75 6.47 5.41 7.31
N PRO A 76 5.91 4.62 6.37
CA PRO A 76 4.53 4.16 6.46
C PRO A 76 4.26 3.45 7.79
N ASN A 77 3.01 3.49 8.26
CA ASN A 77 2.61 2.91 9.54
C ASN A 77 1.90 1.55 9.42
N ASP A 78 1.70 1.04 8.19
CA ASP A 78 1.21 -0.32 7.99
C ASP A 78 2.39 -1.32 8.01
N THR A 79 2.09 -2.55 8.45
CA THR A 79 3.08 -3.61 8.68
C THR A 79 3.91 -3.95 7.43
N THR A 80 3.34 -3.80 6.24
CA THR A 80 3.99 -4.28 5.01
C THR A 80 4.83 -3.23 4.32
N ASN A 81 4.50 -1.95 4.51
CA ASN A 81 5.22 -0.81 3.93
C ASN A 81 6.18 -0.15 4.93
N GLY A 82 5.90 -0.24 6.24
CA GLY A 82 6.72 0.33 7.31
C GLY A 82 7.74 -0.62 7.91
N GLY A 83 7.46 -1.93 7.85
CA GLY A 83 8.17 -2.98 8.60
C GLY A 83 7.37 -3.51 9.79
#